data_AF-A0A4V3GV02-F1
#
_entry.id   AF-A0A4V3GV02-F1
#
_cell.length_a   1.000
_cell.length_b   1.000
_cell.length_c   1.000
_cell.angle_alpha   90.00
_cell.angle_beta   90.00
_cell.angle_gamma   90.00
#
_symmetry.space_group_name_H-M   'P 1'
#
loop_
_entity.id
_entity.type
_entity.pdbx_description
1 polymer ?
#
loop_
_entity_poly.entity_id
_entity_poly.type
_entity_poly.pdbx_seq_one_letter_code
_entity_poly.pdbx_strand_id
1 'polypeptide(L)'
;MADHVEKGDIYFFYRPKVNVEKIDSLDDIQRLHVVLVPDGAQNARLFLVGKKRMPDIVKGKSRSTQREWMMNDMTGKPKDIGEALAPMEYETKTRGEQEQGEAIPAGEGRYVIVERDNSSRLAYRLSNPEKPGKAQHELRILVEASYVISVRNPAIDVPGFPDSKPNYPKRLQDKFADKRWIDIDDGKLLDYESAQFLMIGAHDDLSEEGVTITGKPNLFKTLGLKKREWPTDALEFGKLAEPHMQPEITEPKGDRSKGGERGGKAASATASAAGITKALKGTGFPCSKADLLKQAKANQAAEEVIGVLNELPGRGYETMADVQKTLGEIR
;
A
#
# COMPACT_ATOMS: atom_id res chain seq x y z
N MET A 1 29.86 3.30 21.31
CA MET A 1 28.60 2.54 21.43
C MET A 1 27.70 3.05 20.32
N ALA A 2 27.07 2.19 19.52
CA ALA A 2 26.27 2.70 18.39
C ALA A 2 25.05 3.46 18.94
N ASP A 3 24.98 4.78 18.69
CA ASP A 3 23.79 5.62 18.89
C ASP A 3 22.71 5.16 17.90
N HIS A 4 21.84 4.27 18.35
CA HIS A 4 20.65 3.87 17.62
C HIS A 4 19.44 4.04 18.53
N VAL A 5 18.34 4.50 17.94
CA VAL A 5 17.05 4.62 18.60
C VAL A 5 16.46 3.23 18.79
N GLU A 6 16.61 2.38 17.78
CA GLU A 6 16.08 1.02 17.78
C GLU A 6 16.88 0.15 16.81
N LYS A 7 16.93 -1.16 17.05
CA LYS A 7 17.42 -2.16 16.09
C LYS A 7 16.66 -3.44 16.29
N GLY A 8 16.66 -4.32 15.30
CA GLY A 8 15.93 -5.58 15.40
C GLY A 8 15.92 -6.38 14.11
N ASP A 9 14.98 -7.32 14.03
CA ASP A 9 14.71 -8.09 12.83
C ASP A 9 13.68 -7.36 11.96
N ILE A 10 13.87 -7.42 10.64
CA ILE A 10 12.94 -6.91 9.64
C ILE A 10 12.55 -8.05 8.70
N TYR A 11 11.26 -8.19 8.44
CA TYR A 11 10.73 -9.17 7.49
C TYR A 11 9.80 -8.48 6.49
N PHE A 12 9.86 -8.90 5.23
CA PHE A 12 9.01 -8.40 4.17
C PHE A 12 8.04 -9.49 3.75
N PHE A 13 6.76 -9.16 3.63
CA PHE A 13 5.73 -10.08 3.17
C PHE A 13 4.85 -9.39 2.13
N TYR A 14 4.47 -10.05 1.05
CA TYR A 14 3.43 -9.56 0.16
C TYR A 14 2.21 -10.46 0.22
N ARG A 15 1.01 -9.88 0.12
CA ARG A 15 -0.22 -10.65 -0.02
C ARG A 15 -0.72 -10.53 -1.45
N PRO A 16 -0.87 -11.64 -2.18
CA PRO A 16 -1.44 -11.65 -3.53
C PRO A 16 -2.90 -11.16 -3.54
N LYS A 17 -3.39 -10.75 -4.72
CA LYS A 17 -4.81 -10.55 -4.95
C LYS A 17 -5.55 -11.89 -4.96
N VAL A 18 -6.78 -11.87 -4.46
CA VAL A 18 -7.73 -12.98 -4.62
C VAL A 18 -8.14 -13.12 -6.09
N ASN A 19 -8.39 -14.35 -6.55
CA ASN A 19 -8.82 -14.68 -7.92
C ASN A 19 -7.80 -14.33 -9.02
N VAL A 20 -6.51 -14.52 -8.76
CA VAL A 20 -5.46 -14.44 -9.78
C VAL A 20 -4.89 -15.83 -9.96
N GLU A 21 -4.94 -16.34 -11.19
CA GLU A 21 -4.45 -17.70 -11.53
C GLU A 21 -2.93 -17.83 -11.36
N LYS A 22 -2.19 -16.74 -11.60
CA LYS A 22 -0.73 -16.72 -11.51
C LYS A 22 -0.22 -15.33 -11.15
N ILE A 23 0.74 -15.28 -10.22
CA ILE A 23 1.31 -14.01 -9.75
C ILE A 23 2.60 -13.74 -10.51
N ASP A 24 2.56 -12.77 -11.43
CA ASP A 24 3.69 -12.47 -12.29
C ASP A 24 4.20 -11.04 -12.18
N SER A 25 3.43 -10.13 -11.59
CA SER A 25 3.71 -8.70 -11.56
C SER A 25 3.23 -8.02 -10.28
N LEU A 26 3.62 -6.77 -10.07
CA LEU A 26 3.11 -5.92 -8.99
C LEU A 26 1.58 -5.73 -9.04
N ASP A 27 0.95 -5.82 -10.22
CA ASP A 27 -0.49 -5.70 -10.36
C ASP A 27 -1.23 -6.88 -9.73
N ASP A 28 -0.58 -8.02 -9.60
CA ASP A 28 -1.12 -9.24 -8.97
C ASP A 28 -0.97 -9.19 -7.44
N ILE A 29 -0.26 -8.20 -6.92
CA ILE A 29 -0.04 -7.99 -5.49
C ILE A 29 -1.14 -7.08 -4.93
N GLN A 30 -1.73 -7.49 -3.81
CA GLN A 30 -2.74 -6.71 -3.10
C GLN A 30 -2.10 -5.76 -2.09
N ARG A 31 -1.16 -6.28 -1.28
CA ARG A 31 -0.52 -5.54 -0.17
C ARG A 31 0.94 -5.94 -0.03
N LEU A 32 1.79 -5.00 0.35
CA LEU A 32 3.13 -5.26 0.87
C LEU A 32 3.13 -4.90 2.35
N HIS A 33 3.66 -5.79 3.17
CA HIS A 33 3.82 -5.64 4.59
C HIS A 33 5.30 -5.67 4.97
N VAL A 34 5.64 -4.90 6.00
CA VAL A 34 6.94 -4.93 6.66
C VAL A 34 6.70 -5.24 8.13
N VAL A 35 7.41 -6.23 8.67
CA VAL A 35 7.38 -6.56 10.09
C VAL A 35 8.68 -6.09 10.71
N LEU A 36 8.59 -5.32 11.79
CA LEU A 36 9.74 -4.96 12.62
C LEU A 36 9.62 -5.64 13.99
N VAL A 37 10.68 -6.33 14.40
CA VAL A 37 10.78 -6.98 15.72
C VAL A 37 11.99 -6.39 16.45
N PRO A 38 11.79 -5.37 17.32
CA PRO A 38 12.89 -4.73 18.02
C PRO A 38 13.62 -5.70 18.97
N ASP A 39 14.94 -5.58 19.04
CA ASP A 39 15.79 -6.36 19.95
C ASP A 39 15.38 -6.13 21.41
N GLY A 40 15.18 -7.21 22.16
CA GLY A 40 14.83 -7.14 23.58
C GLY A 40 13.40 -6.66 23.85
N ALA A 41 12.61 -6.32 22.83
CA ALA A 41 11.20 -6.01 22.98
C ALA A 41 10.34 -7.29 23.03
N GLN A 42 9.22 -7.19 23.72
CA GLN A 42 8.21 -8.27 23.77
C GLN A 42 7.23 -8.21 22.60
N ASN A 43 7.20 -7.08 21.89
CA ASN A 43 6.26 -6.81 20.82
C ASN A 43 6.96 -6.70 19.46
N ALA A 44 6.22 -7.04 18.42
CA ALA A 44 6.54 -6.79 17.02
C ALA A 44 5.48 -5.85 16.43
N ARG A 45 5.84 -5.22 15.31
CA ARG A 45 4.98 -4.28 14.58
C ARG A 45 4.79 -4.79 13.15
N LEU A 46 3.54 -4.89 12.72
CA LEU A 46 3.17 -5.15 11.34
C LEU A 46 2.79 -3.84 10.67
N PHE A 47 3.46 -3.52 9.57
CA PHE A 47 3.23 -2.31 8.81
C PHE A 47 2.71 -2.60 7.41
N LEU A 48 1.77 -1.79 6.94
CA LEU A 48 1.28 -1.77 5.56
C LEU A 48 2.00 -0.69 4.75
N VAL A 49 2.46 -1.04 3.55
CA VAL A 49 3.13 -0.11 2.60
C VAL A 49 2.16 0.37 1.52
N GLY A 50 1.97 1.69 1.41
CA GLY A 50 0.90 2.28 0.61
C GLY A 50 0.94 1.98 -0.90
N LYS A 51 2.12 1.88 -1.51
CA LYS A 51 2.28 1.60 -2.96
C LYS A 51 2.58 0.14 -3.30
N LYS A 52 2.50 -0.76 -2.31
CA LYS A 52 2.83 -2.19 -2.48
C LYS A 52 4.29 -2.47 -2.88
N ARG A 53 5.16 -1.46 -2.84
CA ARG A 53 6.59 -1.53 -3.09
C ARG A 53 7.31 -0.49 -2.24
N MET A 54 8.58 -0.72 -1.94
CA MET A 54 9.41 0.25 -1.22
C MET A 54 9.67 1.51 -2.06
N PRO A 55 9.93 2.67 -1.43
CA PRO A 55 10.28 3.90 -2.13
C PRO A 55 11.48 3.70 -3.07
N ASP A 56 11.48 4.40 -4.20
CA ASP A 56 12.63 4.42 -5.10
C ASP A 56 13.83 5.12 -4.46
N ILE A 57 15.03 4.61 -4.75
CA ILE A 57 16.30 5.21 -4.32
C ILE A 57 17.05 5.64 -5.58
N VAL A 58 17.29 6.95 -5.69
CA VAL A 58 17.88 7.54 -6.90
C VAL A 58 19.38 7.70 -6.68
N LYS A 59 20.18 6.90 -7.40
CA LYS A 59 21.65 6.96 -7.35
C LYS A 59 22.18 8.38 -7.58
N GLY A 60 23.15 8.77 -6.76
CA GLY A 60 23.79 10.09 -6.82
C GLY A 60 22.96 11.24 -6.25
N LYS A 61 21.80 10.97 -5.64
CA LYS A 61 21.04 11.94 -4.85
C LYS A 61 21.00 11.53 -3.39
N SER A 62 21.09 12.50 -2.49
CA SER A 62 20.98 12.25 -1.04
C SER A 62 19.59 11.76 -0.60
N ARG A 63 18.56 12.00 -1.42
CA ARG A 63 17.21 11.47 -1.24
C ARG A 63 16.38 11.51 -2.51
N SER A 64 15.40 10.62 -2.59
CA SER A 64 14.35 10.60 -3.61
C SER A 64 13.34 11.74 -3.43
N THR A 65 12.65 12.09 -4.51
CA THR A 65 11.48 12.99 -4.47
C THR A 65 10.18 12.24 -4.24
N GLN A 66 10.17 10.92 -4.41
CA GLN A 66 9.00 10.08 -4.14
C GLN A 66 8.78 10.00 -2.63
N ARG A 67 7.55 10.31 -2.24
CA ARG A 67 7.06 10.29 -0.87
C ARG A 67 6.05 9.18 -0.77
N GLU A 68 6.41 8.12 -0.05
CA GLU A 68 5.49 7.03 0.22
C GLU A 68 5.19 6.97 1.69
N TRP A 69 4.10 6.29 2.05
CA TRP A 69 3.73 6.12 3.43
C TRP A 69 3.72 4.65 3.81
N MET A 70 3.98 4.45 5.09
CA MET A 70 3.81 3.18 5.76
C MET A 70 2.96 3.42 7.02
N MET A 71 2.09 2.47 7.35
CA MET A 71 1.15 2.58 8.46
C MET A 71 1.23 1.34 9.33
N ASN A 72 1.26 1.50 10.65
CA ASN A 72 1.15 0.41 11.60
C ASN A 72 -0.25 -0.20 11.50
N ASP A 73 -0.33 -1.45 11.10
CA ASP A 73 -1.58 -2.21 11.02
C ASP A 73 -1.85 -2.94 12.34
N MET A 74 -0.80 -3.42 13.01
CA MET A 74 -0.89 -4.16 14.28
C MET A 74 0.40 -4.03 15.09
N THR A 75 0.26 -3.91 16.42
CA THR A 75 1.37 -4.11 17.38
C THR A 75 0.96 -5.13 18.43
N GLY A 76 1.76 -6.18 18.59
CA GLY A 76 1.43 -7.30 19.47
C GLY A 76 2.63 -8.23 19.66
N LYS A 77 2.41 -9.42 20.22
CA LYS A 77 3.52 -10.39 20.31
C LYS A 77 3.91 -10.84 18.90
N PRO A 78 5.17 -11.22 18.66
CA PRO A 78 5.62 -11.71 17.36
C PRO A 78 4.76 -12.85 16.78
N LYS A 79 4.22 -13.73 17.63
CA LYS A 79 3.32 -14.81 17.21
C LYS A 79 1.97 -14.30 16.72
N ASP A 80 1.41 -13.30 17.40
CA ASP A 80 0.14 -12.68 17.00
C ASP A 80 0.29 -12.00 15.62
N ILE A 81 1.46 -11.42 15.33
CA ILE A 81 1.79 -10.92 13.98
C ILE A 81 1.84 -12.06 12.96
N GLY A 82 2.42 -13.21 13.33
CA GLY A 82 2.42 -14.41 12.48
C GLY A 82 1.00 -14.90 12.14
N GLU A 83 0.11 -14.91 13.12
CA GLU A 83 -1.30 -15.27 12.94
C GLU A 83 -2.02 -14.29 11.99
N ALA A 84 -1.76 -12.98 12.10
CA ALA A 84 -2.33 -11.98 11.19
C ALA A 84 -1.85 -12.13 9.73
N LEU A 85 -0.68 -12.74 9.51
CA LEU A 85 -0.13 -13.04 8.19
C LEU A 85 -0.67 -14.35 7.59
N ALA A 86 -1.33 -15.18 8.40
CA ALA A 86 -1.92 -16.45 7.98
C ALA A 86 -3.10 -16.23 7.01
N PRO A 87 -3.63 -17.31 6.42
CA PRO A 87 -4.86 -17.24 5.66
C PRO A 87 -6.01 -16.75 6.54
N MET A 88 -6.95 -16.00 5.96
CA MET A 88 -8.12 -15.50 6.68
C MET A 88 -9.37 -15.55 5.80
N GLU A 89 -10.53 -15.77 6.42
CA GLU A 89 -11.84 -15.64 5.79
C GLU A 89 -12.37 -14.22 6.03
N TYR A 90 -12.91 -13.56 5.00
CA TYR A 90 -13.51 -12.24 5.13
C TYR A 90 -14.76 -12.09 4.26
N GLU A 91 -15.83 -11.52 4.83
CA GLU A 91 -17.06 -11.25 4.08
C GLU A 91 -16.91 -10.02 3.18
N THR A 92 -17.29 -10.16 1.91
CA THR A 92 -17.44 -9.03 0.99
C THR A 92 -18.90 -8.76 0.70
N LYS A 93 -19.26 -7.46 0.67
CA LYS A 93 -20.63 -7.01 0.37
C LYS A 93 -21.10 -7.38 -1.04
N THR A 94 -20.19 -7.68 -1.95
CA THR A 94 -20.48 -7.95 -3.37
C THR A 94 -20.35 -9.42 -3.76
N ARG A 95 -19.65 -10.25 -2.99
CA ARG A 95 -19.41 -11.66 -3.34
C ARG A 95 -19.64 -12.67 -2.21
N GLY A 96 -20.07 -12.23 -1.02
CA GLY A 96 -20.19 -13.12 0.15
C GLY A 96 -18.84 -13.38 0.82
N GLU A 97 -18.74 -14.46 1.58
CA GLU A 97 -17.48 -14.95 2.17
C GLU A 97 -16.42 -15.10 1.07
N GLN A 98 -15.25 -14.52 1.29
CA GLN A 98 -14.07 -14.65 0.45
C GLN A 98 -12.94 -15.15 1.34
N GLU A 99 -12.19 -16.12 0.85
CA GLU A 99 -10.98 -16.54 1.51
C GLU A 99 -9.80 -15.71 1.00
N GLN A 100 -8.86 -15.39 1.88
CA GLN A 100 -7.60 -14.75 1.55
C GLN A 100 -6.47 -15.72 1.88
N GLY A 101 -5.70 -16.11 0.86
CA GLY A 101 -4.46 -16.84 1.06
C GLY A 101 -3.46 -16.04 1.92
N GLU A 102 -2.53 -16.75 2.54
CA GLU A 102 -1.49 -16.22 3.42
C GLU A 102 -0.61 -15.14 2.75
N ALA A 103 0.01 -14.30 3.58
CA ALA A 103 1.03 -13.37 3.10
C ALA A 103 2.37 -14.10 2.91
N ILE A 104 3.02 -13.91 1.77
CA ILE A 104 4.21 -14.66 1.34
C ILE A 104 5.49 -13.91 1.74
N PRO A 105 6.43 -14.54 2.45
CA PRO A 105 7.70 -13.92 2.84
C PRO A 105 8.56 -13.66 1.60
N ALA A 106 9.09 -12.44 1.49
CA ALA A 106 9.93 -11.98 0.39
C ALA A 106 11.26 -11.38 0.85
N GLY A 107 11.52 -11.31 2.15
CA GLY A 107 12.80 -10.86 2.65
C GLY A 107 12.90 -11.03 4.15
N GLU A 108 14.10 -11.35 4.60
CA GLU A 108 14.48 -11.47 6.00
C GLU A 108 15.80 -10.74 6.19
N GLY A 109 15.88 -9.90 7.21
CA GLY A 109 17.07 -9.11 7.50
C GLY A 109 17.07 -8.50 8.88
N ARG A 110 18.08 -7.68 9.12
CA ARG A 110 18.24 -6.90 10.35
C ARG A 110 18.10 -5.41 10.01
N TYR A 111 17.49 -4.65 10.90
CA TYR A 111 17.34 -3.21 10.74
C TYR A 111 17.92 -2.43 11.91
N VAL A 112 18.13 -1.15 11.67
CA VAL A 112 18.43 -0.13 12.67
C VAL A 112 17.66 1.14 12.35
N ILE A 113 17.19 1.82 13.39
CA ILE A 113 16.72 3.20 13.33
C ILE A 113 17.78 4.07 14.01
N VAL A 114 18.34 5.01 13.27
CA VAL A 114 19.37 5.95 13.76
C VAL A 114 19.01 7.39 13.41
N GLU A 115 19.59 8.35 14.12
CA GLU A 115 19.57 9.75 13.73
C GLU A 115 20.77 10.08 12.84
N ARG A 116 20.51 10.65 11.65
CA ARG A 116 21.53 11.16 10.71
C ARG A 116 21.04 12.43 10.05
N ASP A 117 21.90 13.43 9.98
CA ASP A 117 21.62 14.74 9.37
C ASP A 117 20.31 15.38 9.88
N ASN A 118 20.07 15.29 11.20
CA ASN A 118 18.84 15.74 11.86
C ASN A 118 17.57 15.12 11.24
N SER A 119 17.64 13.84 10.90
CA SER A 119 16.50 13.05 10.41
C SER A 119 16.63 11.61 10.88
N SER A 120 15.51 10.94 11.14
CA SER A 120 15.54 9.51 11.40
C SER A 120 15.75 8.70 10.12
N ARG A 121 16.62 7.70 10.21
CA ARG A 121 16.93 6.74 9.15
C ARG A 121 16.51 5.36 9.56
N LEU A 122 15.67 4.71 8.77
CA LEU A 122 15.51 3.25 8.81
C LEU A 122 16.46 2.66 7.79
N ALA A 123 17.45 1.92 8.28
CA ALA A 123 18.40 1.21 7.46
C ALA A 123 18.29 -0.29 7.72
N TYR A 124 18.41 -1.11 6.68
CA TYR A 124 18.40 -2.56 6.82
C TYR A 124 19.42 -3.26 5.93
N ARG A 125 19.72 -4.51 6.28
CA ARG A 125 20.45 -5.46 5.46
C ARG A 125 19.76 -6.81 5.50
N LEU A 126 19.50 -7.38 4.33
CA LEU A 126 18.95 -8.73 4.18
C LEU A 126 19.98 -9.80 4.53
N SER A 127 19.50 -10.85 5.17
CA SER A 127 20.18 -12.15 5.28
C SER A 127 19.59 -13.17 4.29
N ASN A 128 18.34 -13.00 3.86
CA ASN A 128 17.68 -13.91 2.93
C ASN A 128 16.62 -13.16 2.08
N PRO A 129 16.60 -13.33 0.75
CA PRO A 129 17.63 -13.99 -0.06
C PRO A 129 18.95 -13.20 -0.04
N GLU A 130 20.07 -13.91 -0.16
CA GLU A 130 21.39 -13.26 -0.30
C GLU A 130 21.48 -12.40 -1.57
N LYS A 131 20.77 -12.83 -2.63
CA LYS A 131 20.69 -12.12 -3.91
C LYS A 131 19.21 -11.90 -4.26
N PRO A 132 18.76 -10.64 -4.37
CA PRO A 132 17.40 -10.31 -4.80
C PRO A 132 17.07 -10.94 -6.16
N GLY A 133 15.90 -11.57 -6.25
CA GLY A 133 15.34 -12.08 -7.49
C GLY A 133 14.14 -11.25 -7.96
N LYS A 134 13.36 -11.82 -8.87
CA LYS A 134 12.14 -11.19 -9.44
C LYS A 134 11.22 -10.62 -8.36
N ALA A 135 10.91 -11.38 -7.32
CA ALA A 135 10.00 -10.92 -6.25
C ALA A 135 10.51 -9.65 -5.55
N GLN A 136 11.79 -9.63 -5.17
CA GLN A 136 12.40 -8.48 -4.51
C GLN A 136 12.49 -7.28 -5.45
N HIS A 137 12.81 -7.48 -6.73
CA HIS A 137 12.86 -6.38 -7.71
C HIS A 137 11.50 -5.71 -7.92
N GLU A 138 10.42 -6.50 -8.07
CA GLU A 138 9.04 -5.98 -8.20
C GLU A 138 8.62 -5.17 -6.97
N LEU A 139 8.99 -5.65 -5.78
CA LEU A 139 8.70 -5.01 -4.49
C LEU A 139 9.69 -3.91 -4.10
N ARG A 140 10.77 -3.73 -4.87
CA ARG A 140 11.91 -2.83 -4.60
C ARG A 140 12.60 -3.08 -3.26
N ILE A 141 12.72 -4.34 -2.88
CA ILE A 141 13.48 -4.77 -1.70
C ILE A 141 14.93 -4.96 -2.17
N LEU A 142 15.85 -4.19 -1.62
CA LEU A 142 17.28 -4.26 -1.96
C LEU A 142 18.02 -5.17 -0.95
N VAL A 143 19.26 -5.56 -1.25
CA VAL A 143 20.10 -6.30 -0.28
C VAL A 143 20.32 -5.46 0.97
N GLU A 144 20.57 -4.18 0.78
CA GLU A 144 20.67 -3.19 1.82
C GLU A 144 20.11 -1.87 1.31
N ALA A 145 19.56 -1.07 2.21
CA ALA A 145 18.98 0.21 1.87
C ALA A 145 18.78 1.06 3.14
N SER A 146 18.70 2.36 2.93
CA SER A 146 18.26 3.32 3.94
C SER A 146 17.15 4.24 3.43
N TYR A 147 16.27 4.61 4.35
CA TYR A 147 15.15 5.50 4.10
C TYR A 147 15.10 6.57 5.17
N VAL A 148 14.92 7.83 4.77
CA VAL A 148 14.50 8.87 5.70
C VAL A 148 13.06 8.58 6.10
N ILE A 149 12.81 8.52 7.41
CA ILE A 149 11.49 8.26 7.96
C ILE A 149 11.09 9.33 8.98
N SER A 150 9.82 9.70 8.98
CA SER A 150 9.27 10.68 9.94
C SER A 150 7.82 10.35 10.28
N VAL A 151 7.46 10.43 11.55
CA VAL A 151 6.11 10.11 12.03
C VAL A 151 5.17 11.26 11.70
N ARG A 152 4.03 10.95 11.09
CA ARG A 152 2.97 11.90 10.78
C ARG A 152 2.29 12.37 12.06
N ASN A 153 2.09 13.67 12.17
CA ASN A 153 1.19 14.23 13.17
C ASN A 153 -0.27 13.87 12.83
N PRO A 154 -0.98 13.10 13.66
CA PRO A 154 -2.35 12.67 13.38
C PRO A 154 -3.38 13.79 13.47
N ALA A 155 -3.04 14.93 14.09
CA ALA A 155 -3.90 16.10 14.16
C ALA A 155 -3.92 16.91 12.85
N ILE A 156 -2.99 16.65 11.93
CA ILE A 156 -2.86 17.38 10.66
C ILE A 156 -3.26 16.47 9.50
N ASP A 157 -4.29 16.88 8.76
CA ASP A 157 -4.72 16.15 7.57
C ASP A 157 -3.75 16.40 6.41
N VAL A 158 -3.29 15.30 5.81
CA VAL A 158 -2.30 15.29 4.72
C VAL A 158 -2.88 14.47 3.57
N PRO A 159 -3.08 15.04 2.37
CA PRO A 159 -3.59 14.31 1.22
C PRO A 159 -2.72 13.09 0.85
N GLY A 160 -3.36 12.00 0.44
CA GLY A 160 -2.69 10.78 -0.01
C GLY A 160 -2.35 9.77 1.09
N PHE A 161 -2.63 10.10 2.36
CA PHE A 161 -2.51 9.19 3.49
C PHE A 161 -3.88 8.62 3.91
N PRO A 162 -3.91 7.46 4.60
CA PRO A 162 -5.15 6.95 5.19
C PRO A 162 -5.75 7.91 6.23
N ASP A 163 -7.09 7.86 6.36
CA ASP A 163 -7.85 8.66 7.33
C ASP A 163 -7.73 8.13 8.77
N SER A 164 -7.29 6.89 8.95
CA SER A 164 -7.10 6.28 10.28
C SER A 164 -6.03 7.02 11.07
N LYS A 165 -6.21 7.09 12.40
CA LYS A 165 -5.35 7.86 13.30
C LYS A 165 -4.95 7.00 14.50
N PRO A 166 -3.68 7.03 14.93
CA PRO A 166 -3.23 6.34 16.13
C PRO A 166 -3.83 6.95 17.38
N ASN A 167 -4.11 6.10 18.37
CA ASN A 167 -4.54 6.54 19.69
C ASN A 167 -3.33 6.83 20.59
N TYR A 168 -2.56 7.87 20.25
CA TYR A 168 -1.41 8.26 21.07
C TYR A 168 -1.85 8.80 22.44
N PRO A 169 -1.17 8.46 23.54
CA PRO A 169 -1.36 9.14 24.82
C PRO A 169 -0.92 10.61 24.70
N LYS A 170 -1.48 11.48 25.55
CA LYS A 170 -1.21 12.92 25.53
C LYS A 170 0.29 13.27 25.48
N ARG A 171 1.12 12.56 26.26
CA ARG A 171 2.58 12.75 26.25
C ARG A 171 3.23 12.58 24.87
N LEU A 172 2.74 11.65 24.04
CA LEU A 172 3.24 11.48 22.68
C LEU A 172 2.60 12.47 21.70
N GLN A 173 1.32 12.81 21.90
CA GLN A 173 0.67 13.87 21.12
C GLN A 173 1.38 15.22 21.28
N ASP A 174 1.77 15.56 22.52
CA ASP A 174 2.45 16.82 22.86
C ASP A 174 3.82 16.94 22.16
N LYS A 175 4.48 15.81 21.82
CA LYS A 175 5.76 15.84 21.07
C LYS A 175 5.63 16.46 19.68
N PHE A 176 4.47 16.35 19.05
CA PHE A 176 4.28 16.86 17.69
C PHE A 176 4.21 18.39 17.65
N ALA A 177 3.76 19.04 18.73
CA ALA A 177 3.46 20.47 18.74
C ALA A 177 2.64 20.88 17.49
N ASP A 178 3.12 21.86 16.73
CA ASP A 178 2.54 22.34 15.47
C ASP A 178 3.18 21.67 14.22
N LYS A 179 4.16 20.77 14.41
CA LYS A 179 4.87 20.15 13.30
C LYS A 179 4.01 19.10 12.62
N ARG A 180 4.07 19.07 11.28
CA ARG A 180 3.40 18.03 10.46
C ARG A 180 4.05 16.66 10.60
N TRP A 181 5.36 16.63 10.82
CA TRP A 181 6.15 15.43 10.98
C TRP A 181 7.15 15.63 12.10
N ILE A 182 7.48 14.55 12.80
CA ILE A 182 8.59 14.54 13.76
C ILE A 182 9.52 13.37 13.48
N ASP A 183 10.78 13.52 13.87
CA ASP A 183 11.74 12.43 13.90
C ASP A 183 11.38 11.41 14.98
N ILE A 184 11.87 10.20 14.80
CA ILE A 184 11.69 9.08 15.72
C ILE A 184 12.88 9.08 16.67
N ASP A 185 12.69 9.78 17.79
CA ASP A 185 13.62 9.81 18.93
C ASP A 185 13.38 8.64 19.91
N ASP A 186 12.21 8.01 19.84
CA ASP A 186 11.77 6.90 20.66
C ASP A 186 10.96 5.93 19.80
N GLY A 187 11.39 4.66 19.74
CA GLY A 187 10.70 3.61 18.99
C GLY A 187 9.23 3.43 19.39
N LYS A 188 8.84 3.83 20.60
CA LYS A 188 7.44 3.79 21.07
C LYS A 188 6.48 4.63 20.24
N LEU A 189 6.97 5.64 19.50
CA LEU A 189 6.14 6.37 18.53
C LEU A 189 5.55 5.43 17.47
N LEU A 190 6.20 4.30 17.21
CA LEU A 190 5.79 3.34 16.21
C LEU A 190 4.89 2.24 16.77
N ASP A 191 4.67 2.13 18.09
CA ASP A 191 3.94 1.02 18.73
C ASP A 191 2.40 1.12 18.63
N TYR A 192 1.88 2.18 18.02
CA TYR A 192 0.45 2.46 18.01
C TYR A 192 -0.13 2.09 16.66
N GLU A 193 -1.18 1.27 16.65
CA GLU A 193 -1.95 0.98 15.44
C GLU A 193 -2.41 2.27 14.77
N SER A 194 -2.47 2.26 13.45
CA SER A 194 -2.70 3.43 12.60
C SER A 194 -1.64 4.53 12.69
N ALA A 195 -0.51 4.35 13.41
CA ALA A 195 0.61 5.26 13.32
C ALA A 195 1.15 5.27 11.89
N GLN A 196 1.25 6.45 11.29
CA GLN A 196 1.69 6.61 9.91
C GLN A 196 3.02 7.34 9.87
N PHE A 197 3.90 6.93 8.96
CA PHE A 197 5.15 7.64 8.71
C PHE A 197 5.40 7.80 7.23
N LEU A 198 6.00 8.93 6.92
CA LEU A 198 6.54 9.23 5.61
C LEU A 198 7.84 8.45 5.43
N MET A 199 8.03 7.88 4.24
CA MET A 199 9.25 7.23 3.82
C MET A 199 9.77 7.84 2.53
N ILE A 200 11.06 8.15 2.51
CA ILE A 200 11.77 8.67 1.35
C ILE A 200 13.05 7.85 1.17
N GLY A 201 13.27 7.29 -0.01
CA GLY A 201 14.49 6.54 -0.32
C GLY A 201 15.72 7.42 -0.20
N ALA A 202 16.76 6.93 0.48
CA ALA A 202 18.01 7.66 0.69
C ALA A 202 19.19 6.99 -0.02
N HIS A 203 19.66 5.84 0.47
CA HIS A 203 20.84 5.16 -0.09
C HIS A 203 20.58 3.67 -0.33
N ASP A 204 21.19 3.10 -1.36
CA ASP A 204 21.12 1.67 -1.72
C ASP A 204 22.28 0.85 -1.13
N ASP A 205 23.03 1.46 -0.22
CA ASP A 205 24.04 0.84 0.64
C ASP A 205 24.01 1.49 2.03
N LEU A 206 24.87 1.00 2.94
CA LEU A 206 24.96 1.50 4.32
C LEU A 206 26.17 2.40 4.59
N SER A 207 26.95 2.77 3.57
CA SER A 207 28.22 3.48 3.73
C SER A 207 28.03 4.87 4.37
N GLU A 208 27.00 5.59 3.93
CA GLU A 208 26.63 6.94 4.42
C GLU A 208 25.91 6.91 5.78
N GLU A 209 25.43 5.74 6.21
CA GLU A 209 24.66 5.63 7.46
C GLU A 209 25.58 5.47 8.69
N GLY A 210 26.86 5.13 8.49
CA GLY A 210 27.81 4.94 9.59
C GLY A 210 27.37 3.86 10.59
N VAL A 211 26.66 2.84 10.11
CA VAL A 211 26.16 1.72 10.92
C VAL A 211 26.71 0.40 10.40
N THR A 212 26.88 -0.55 11.30
CA THR A 212 27.16 -1.95 10.94
C THR A 212 26.01 -2.82 11.42
N ILE A 213 25.28 -3.40 10.47
CA ILE A 213 24.18 -4.31 10.76
C ILE A 213 24.70 -5.75 10.72
N THR A 214 24.56 -6.44 11.85
CA THR A 214 24.97 -7.84 12.04
C THR A 214 23.84 -8.65 12.69
N GLY A 215 23.99 -9.97 12.68
CA GLY A 215 23.01 -10.92 13.19
C GLY A 215 22.32 -11.68 12.06
N LYS A 216 21.75 -12.84 12.41
CA LYS A 216 20.95 -13.67 11.51
C LYS A 216 19.56 -13.86 12.14
N PRO A 217 18.54 -13.18 11.62
CA PRO A 217 17.16 -13.38 12.03
C PRO A 217 16.70 -14.83 11.83
N ASN A 218 15.54 -15.16 12.39
CA ASN A 218 14.86 -16.42 12.12
C ASN A 218 13.36 -16.19 12.04
N LEU A 219 12.88 -15.74 10.89
CA LEU A 219 11.50 -15.33 10.60
C LEU A 219 10.49 -16.35 11.10
N PHE A 220 10.63 -17.63 10.71
CA PHE A 220 9.67 -18.66 11.06
C PHE A 220 9.62 -18.92 12.57
N LYS A 221 10.78 -18.98 13.24
CA LYS A 221 10.82 -19.15 14.69
C LYS A 221 10.27 -17.93 15.43
N THR A 222 10.69 -16.73 15.01
CA THR A 222 10.31 -15.46 15.65
C THR A 222 8.80 -15.24 15.57
N LEU A 223 8.21 -15.43 14.40
CA LEU A 223 6.78 -15.22 14.17
C LEU A 223 5.91 -16.45 14.51
N GLY A 224 6.51 -17.55 14.99
CA GLY A 224 5.79 -18.78 15.30
C GLY A 224 5.18 -19.49 14.08
N LEU A 225 5.70 -19.21 12.89
CA LEU A 225 5.25 -19.82 11.63
C LEU A 225 5.96 -21.16 11.40
N LYS A 226 5.27 -22.09 10.74
CA LYS A 226 5.87 -23.36 10.33
C LYS A 226 6.30 -23.27 8.87
N LYS A 227 7.61 -23.23 8.63
CA LYS A 227 8.20 -23.11 7.28
C LYS A 227 7.59 -24.04 6.23
N ARG A 228 7.34 -25.30 6.59
CA ARG A 228 6.76 -26.32 5.68
C ARG A 228 5.30 -26.04 5.27
N GLU A 229 4.59 -25.22 6.03
CA GLU A 229 3.18 -24.86 5.79
C GLU A 229 3.08 -23.52 5.04
N TRP A 230 4.21 -22.91 4.65
CA TRP A 230 4.27 -21.56 4.08
C TRP A 230 5.00 -21.54 2.74
N PRO A 231 4.55 -20.78 1.72
CA PRO A 231 5.28 -20.63 0.47
C PRO A 231 6.60 -19.89 0.72
N THR A 232 7.73 -20.48 0.33
CA THR A 232 9.07 -19.90 0.57
C THR A 232 9.81 -19.49 -0.68
N ASP A 233 9.26 -19.72 -1.88
CA ASP A 233 9.99 -19.48 -3.14
C ASP A 233 10.42 -18.02 -3.33
N ALA A 234 9.63 -17.07 -2.85
CA ALA A 234 10.00 -15.66 -2.86
C ALA A 234 11.16 -15.37 -1.92
N LEU A 235 11.16 -15.95 -0.73
CA LEU A 235 12.22 -15.78 0.25
C LEU A 235 13.52 -16.49 -0.14
N GLU A 236 13.44 -17.70 -0.69
CA GLU A 236 14.60 -18.58 -0.91
C GLU A 236 15.19 -18.47 -2.32
N PHE A 237 14.34 -18.29 -3.34
CA PHE A 237 14.75 -18.29 -4.74
C PHE A 237 14.46 -16.96 -5.44
N GLY A 238 13.86 -15.99 -4.73
CA GLY A 238 13.50 -14.69 -5.27
C GLY A 238 12.45 -14.74 -6.38
N LYS A 239 11.64 -15.80 -6.45
CA LYS A 239 10.55 -15.94 -7.44
C LYS A 239 9.23 -15.54 -6.80
N LEU A 240 8.37 -14.83 -7.53
CA LEU A 240 7.00 -14.63 -7.05
C LEU A 240 6.36 -16.01 -6.88
N ALA A 241 5.81 -16.24 -5.68
CA ALA A 241 5.14 -17.47 -5.28
C ALA A 241 3.64 -17.24 -5.15
N GLU A 242 2.90 -18.33 -5.23
CA GLU A 242 1.46 -18.42 -4.98
C GLU A 242 1.19 -18.85 -3.54
N PRO A 243 0.05 -18.45 -2.95
CA PRO A 243 -0.35 -18.96 -1.65
C PRO A 243 -0.68 -20.45 -1.79
N HIS A 244 -0.31 -21.24 -0.78
CA HIS A 244 -0.71 -22.64 -0.65
C HIS A 244 -2.22 -22.76 -0.50
N MET A 245 -2.85 -21.86 0.28
CA MET A 245 -4.30 -21.75 0.31
C MET A 245 -4.76 -20.93 -0.89
N GLN A 246 -5.34 -21.61 -1.88
CA GLN A 246 -6.01 -20.98 -3.00
C GLN A 246 -7.52 -20.94 -2.69
N PRO A 247 -8.10 -19.74 -2.50
CA PRO A 247 -9.55 -19.59 -2.38
C PRO A 247 -10.24 -20.22 -3.59
N GLU A 248 -11.38 -20.90 -3.38
CA GLU A 248 -12.22 -21.28 -4.51
C GLU A 248 -12.55 -20.04 -5.35
N ILE A 249 -12.18 -20.07 -6.65
CA ILE A 249 -12.52 -19.01 -7.60
C ILE A 249 -14.03 -19.07 -7.83
N THR A 250 -14.79 -18.43 -6.95
CA THR A 250 -16.22 -18.23 -7.13
C THR A 250 -16.40 -17.06 -8.10
N GLU A 251 -17.09 -17.33 -9.21
CA GLU A 251 -17.48 -16.25 -10.12
C GLU A 251 -18.21 -15.15 -9.33
N PRO A 252 -17.90 -13.86 -9.55
CA PRO A 252 -18.68 -12.78 -8.95
C PRO A 252 -20.17 -13.00 -9.15
N LYS A 253 -20.93 -13.16 -8.06
CA LYS A 253 -22.38 -13.01 -8.10
C LYS A 253 -22.71 -11.53 -8.29
N GLY A 254 -22.72 -11.07 -9.53
CA GLY A 254 -23.08 -9.70 -9.88
C GLY A 254 -22.60 -9.30 -11.27
N ASP A 255 -23.46 -8.57 -11.99
CA ASP A 255 -23.17 -7.98 -13.29
C ASP A 255 -21.95 -7.04 -13.19
N ARG A 256 -20.85 -7.40 -13.86
CA ARG A 256 -19.59 -6.62 -13.92
C ARG A 256 -19.79 -5.19 -14.47
N SER A 257 -20.92 -4.90 -15.12
CA SER A 257 -21.29 -3.55 -15.57
C SER A 257 -21.72 -2.62 -14.42
N LYS A 258 -22.00 -3.18 -13.23
CA LYS A 258 -22.41 -2.43 -12.05
C LYS A 258 -21.25 -2.35 -11.06
N GLY A 259 -20.52 -1.23 -11.10
CA GLY A 259 -19.50 -0.91 -10.10
C GLY A 259 -20.05 -1.00 -8.65
N GLY A 260 -19.19 -1.32 -7.68
CA GLY A 260 -19.60 -1.56 -6.29
C GLY A 260 -20.36 -0.38 -5.67
N GLU A 261 -21.41 -0.65 -4.89
CA GLU A 261 -22.42 0.33 -4.46
C GLU A 261 -21.88 1.62 -3.80
N ARG A 262 -20.76 1.55 -3.08
CA ARG A 262 -20.12 2.72 -2.45
C ARG A 262 -19.29 3.54 -3.45
N GLY A 263 -18.43 2.89 -4.24
CA GLY A 263 -17.63 3.55 -5.28
C GLY A 263 -18.49 4.06 -6.44
N GLY A 264 -19.52 3.31 -6.81
CA GLY A 264 -20.49 3.67 -7.84
C GLY A 264 -21.33 4.87 -7.46
N LYS A 265 -21.75 5.03 -6.20
CA LYS A 265 -22.48 6.23 -5.75
C LYS A 265 -21.61 7.48 -5.83
N ALA A 266 -20.40 7.45 -5.27
CA ALA A 266 -19.49 8.59 -5.28
C ALA A 266 -19.01 8.93 -6.71
N ALA A 267 -18.60 7.94 -7.49
CA ALA A 267 -18.18 8.13 -8.88
C ALA A 267 -19.34 8.53 -9.80
N SER A 268 -20.59 8.18 -9.46
CA SER A 268 -21.76 8.60 -10.23
C SER A 268 -22.16 10.06 -10.03
N ALA A 269 -21.63 10.71 -8.99
CA ALA A 269 -21.87 12.11 -8.69
C ALA A 269 -20.77 13.03 -9.25
N THR A 270 -19.67 12.47 -9.75
CA THR A 270 -18.56 13.20 -10.38
C THR A 270 -18.54 12.97 -11.89
N ALA A 271 -17.76 13.75 -12.62
CA ALA A 271 -17.63 13.57 -14.06
C ALA A 271 -16.77 12.34 -14.45
N SER A 272 -16.62 11.33 -13.59
CA SER A 272 -15.96 10.07 -13.94
C SER A 272 -16.65 9.34 -15.12
N ALA A 273 -15.95 8.39 -15.76
CA ALA A 273 -16.53 7.59 -16.83
C ALA A 273 -17.86 6.92 -16.41
N ALA A 274 -17.95 6.46 -15.16
CA ALA A 274 -19.17 5.88 -14.60
C ALA A 274 -20.29 6.91 -14.41
N GLY A 275 -19.95 8.14 -14.00
CA GLY A 275 -20.89 9.26 -13.90
C GLY A 275 -21.46 9.66 -15.26
N ILE A 276 -20.61 9.76 -16.29
CA ILE A 276 -21.02 10.03 -17.68
C ILE A 276 -21.94 8.93 -18.20
N THR A 277 -21.55 7.65 -18.05
CA THR A 277 -22.37 6.52 -18.50
C THR A 277 -23.74 6.48 -17.83
N LYS A 278 -23.82 6.82 -16.53
CA LYS A 278 -25.10 6.90 -15.81
C LYS A 278 -25.94 8.08 -16.31
N ALA A 279 -25.34 9.25 -16.46
CA ALA A 279 -26.03 10.46 -16.93
C ALA A 279 -26.62 10.27 -18.34
N LEU A 280 -25.92 9.53 -19.20
CA LEU A 280 -26.32 9.28 -20.59
C LEU A 280 -27.02 7.92 -20.78
N LYS A 281 -27.46 7.28 -19.68
CA LYS A 281 -28.19 6.01 -19.78
C LYS A 281 -29.50 6.22 -20.52
N GLY A 282 -29.73 5.43 -21.56
CA GLY A 282 -30.92 5.51 -22.40
C GLY A 282 -30.78 6.43 -23.61
N THR A 283 -29.62 7.05 -23.84
CA THR A 283 -29.34 7.78 -25.08
C THR A 283 -29.36 6.80 -26.26
N GLY A 284 -30.20 7.10 -27.27
CA GLY A 284 -30.10 6.46 -28.58
C GLY A 284 -29.03 7.15 -29.42
N PHE A 285 -28.10 6.38 -29.97
CA PHE A 285 -27.10 6.88 -30.91
C PHE A 285 -27.48 6.53 -32.36
N PRO A 286 -27.11 7.34 -33.37
CA PRO A 286 -26.34 8.59 -33.26
C PRO A 286 -27.13 9.75 -32.65
N CYS A 287 -26.46 10.66 -31.96
CA CYS A 287 -27.10 11.79 -31.27
C CYS A 287 -26.27 13.08 -31.30
N SER A 288 -26.91 14.23 -31.09
CA SER A 288 -26.23 15.52 -30.97
C SER A 288 -25.81 15.82 -29.53
N LYS A 289 -24.90 16.79 -29.34
CA LYS A 289 -24.59 17.37 -28.03
C LYS A 289 -25.85 17.82 -27.27
N ALA A 290 -26.84 18.39 -27.97
CA ALA A 290 -28.08 18.83 -27.35
C ALA A 290 -28.88 17.65 -26.77
N ASP A 291 -28.88 16.51 -27.46
CA ASP A 291 -29.56 15.28 -27.00
C ASP A 291 -28.85 14.68 -25.79
N LEU A 292 -27.50 14.70 -25.77
CA LEU A 292 -26.71 14.27 -24.61
C LEU A 292 -27.03 15.11 -23.36
N LEU A 293 -27.08 16.44 -23.52
CA LEU A 293 -27.43 17.35 -22.42
C LEU A 293 -28.88 17.18 -21.97
N LYS A 294 -29.80 16.96 -22.91
CA LYS A 294 -31.21 16.68 -22.62
C LYS A 294 -31.35 15.38 -21.82
N GLN A 295 -30.67 14.31 -22.24
CA GLN A 295 -30.71 13.03 -21.54
C GLN A 295 -30.07 13.12 -20.14
N ALA A 296 -28.92 13.80 -20.02
CA ALA A 296 -28.25 14.01 -18.74
C ALA A 296 -29.14 14.77 -17.73
N LYS A 297 -29.85 15.82 -18.18
CA LYS A 297 -30.82 16.55 -17.36
C LYS A 297 -32.03 15.69 -16.98
N ALA A 298 -32.57 14.92 -17.93
CA ALA A 298 -33.68 14.01 -17.67
C ALA A 298 -33.32 12.94 -16.61
N ASN A 299 -32.06 12.50 -16.61
CA ASN A 299 -31.50 11.56 -15.64
C ASN A 299 -31.00 12.21 -14.33
N GLN A 300 -31.26 13.52 -14.12
CA GLN A 300 -30.84 14.28 -12.93
C GLN A 300 -29.33 14.17 -12.66
N ALA A 301 -28.51 14.31 -13.71
CA ALA A 301 -27.07 14.30 -13.59
C ALA A 301 -26.56 15.45 -12.71
N ALA A 302 -25.44 15.23 -12.02
CA ALA A 302 -24.79 16.27 -11.21
C ALA A 302 -24.32 17.44 -12.10
N GLU A 303 -24.28 18.65 -11.54
CA GLU A 303 -23.86 19.87 -12.26
C GLU A 303 -22.45 19.74 -12.87
N GLU A 304 -21.54 19.04 -12.19
CA GLU A 304 -20.20 18.75 -12.72
C GLU A 304 -20.26 17.95 -14.04
N VAL A 305 -21.16 16.96 -14.13
CA VAL A 305 -21.36 16.18 -15.35
C VAL A 305 -21.97 17.03 -16.46
N ILE A 306 -22.93 17.89 -16.13
CA ILE A 306 -23.56 18.81 -17.09
C ILE A 306 -22.52 19.81 -17.62
N GLY A 307 -21.65 20.33 -16.76
CA GLY A 307 -20.55 21.24 -17.13
C GLY A 307 -19.63 20.62 -18.16
N VAL A 308 -19.15 19.41 -17.92
CA VAL A 308 -18.24 18.70 -18.85
C VAL A 308 -18.94 18.36 -20.17
N LEU A 309 -20.22 17.95 -20.15
CA LEU A 309 -20.98 17.71 -21.40
C LEU A 309 -21.22 19.01 -22.20
N ASN A 310 -21.25 20.18 -21.56
CA ASN A 310 -21.34 21.47 -22.23
C ASN A 310 -20.04 21.87 -22.93
N GLU A 311 -18.89 21.28 -22.60
CA GLU A 311 -17.61 21.57 -23.26
C GLU A 311 -17.42 20.75 -24.55
N LEU A 312 -18.23 19.70 -24.75
CA LEU A 312 -18.17 18.88 -25.95
C LEU A 312 -18.35 19.71 -27.24
N PRO A 313 -17.62 19.40 -28.32
CA PRO A 313 -17.84 20.01 -29.63
C PRO A 313 -19.28 19.81 -30.12
N GLY A 314 -19.81 20.79 -30.84
CA GLY A 314 -21.13 20.76 -31.46
C GLY A 314 -21.23 19.83 -32.68
N ARG A 315 -20.72 18.60 -32.58
CA ARG A 315 -20.79 17.55 -33.60
C ARG A 315 -21.74 16.44 -33.20
N GLY A 316 -22.08 15.56 -34.15
CA GLY A 316 -22.78 14.31 -33.87
C GLY A 316 -21.86 13.28 -33.24
N TYR A 317 -22.41 12.43 -32.38
CA TYR A 317 -21.71 11.32 -31.73
C TYR A 317 -22.37 10.02 -32.15
N GLU A 318 -21.57 9.08 -32.62
CA GLU A 318 -22.04 7.80 -33.18
C GLU A 318 -22.21 6.72 -32.11
N THR A 319 -21.45 6.79 -31.02
CA THR A 319 -21.50 5.80 -29.94
C THR A 319 -21.14 6.42 -28.59
N MET A 320 -21.45 5.72 -27.50
CA MET A 320 -20.99 6.10 -26.16
C MET A 320 -19.45 6.19 -26.07
N ALA A 321 -18.73 5.33 -26.80
CA ALA A 321 -17.27 5.33 -26.82
C ALA A 321 -16.71 6.62 -27.45
N ASP A 322 -17.37 7.15 -28.48
CA ASP A 322 -17.00 8.42 -29.12
C ASP A 322 -17.15 9.61 -28.15
N VAL A 323 -18.25 9.62 -27.37
CA VAL A 323 -18.45 10.61 -26.31
C VAL A 323 -17.36 10.51 -25.26
N GLN A 324 -17.07 9.31 -24.74
CA GLN A 324 -16.04 9.10 -23.72
C GLN A 324 -14.64 9.46 -24.23
N LYS A 325 -14.31 9.14 -25.48
CA LYS A 325 -13.05 9.51 -26.12
C LYS A 325 -12.91 11.03 -26.20
N THR A 326 -13.93 11.72 -26.71
CA THR A 326 -13.92 13.18 -26.81
C THR A 326 -13.79 13.86 -25.44
N LEU A 327 -14.45 13.31 -24.41
CA LEU A 327 -14.32 13.80 -23.03
C LEU A 327 -12.92 13.57 -22.44
N GLY A 328 -12.23 12.51 -22.84
CA GLY A 328 -10.85 12.24 -22.45
C GLY A 328 -9.83 13.18 -23.13
N GLU A 329 -10.19 13.81 -24.24
CA GLU A 329 -9.35 14.80 -24.94
C GLU A 329 -9.50 16.23 -24.38
N ILE A 330 -10.58 16.50 -23.63
CA ILE A 330 -10.87 17.82 -23.04
C ILE A 330 -10.31 17.95 -21.60
N ARG A 331 -9.95 16.82 -20.97
CA ARG A 331 -9.38 16.76 -19.61
C ARG A 331 -7.86 16.67 -19.60
#